data_AF-A0A653VVU0-F1
#
_entry.id   AF-A0A653VVU0-F1
#
_cell.length_a   1.000
_cell.length_b   1.000
_cell.length_c   1.000
_cell.angle_alpha   90.00
_cell.angle_beta   90.00
_cell.angle_gamma   90.00
#
_symmetry.space_group_name_H-M   'P 1'
#
loop_
_entity.id
_entity.type
_entity.pdbx_description
1 polymer ?
#
loop_
_entity_poly.entity_id
_entity_poly.type
_entity_poly.pdbx_seq_one_letter_code
_entity_poly.pdbx_strand_id
1 'polypeptide(L)'
;MYLKTVNTVAVSIIAAAIIFYAGVFSNSFSQNMCYSEILSKLGSDAEIVAKTENREDFKNWAKLINNMPNHGYESDCKEILKYLNTKILHAK
;
A
#
# COMPACT_ATOMS: atom_id res chain seq x y z
N MET A 1 -39.83 29.36 9.25
CA MET A 1 -39.50 28.53 8.06
C MET A 1 -38.03 28.70 7.65
N TYR A 2 -37.56 29.93 7.49
CA TYR A 2 -36.16 30.26 7.15
C TYR A 2 -35.09 29.63 8.05
N LEU A 3 -35.26 29.69 9.39
CA LEU A 3 -34.30 29.11 10.34
C LEU A 3 -34.14 27.59 10.20
N LYS A 4 -35.23 26.87 9.86
CA LYS A 4 -35.18 25.42 9.61
C LYS A 4 -34.41 25.12 8.32
N THR A 5 -34.67 25.87 7.25
CA THR A 5 -33.96 25.73 5.98
C THR A 5 -32.46 25.99 6.12
N VAL A 6 -32.08 27.06 6.84
CA VAL A 6 -30.67 27.37 7.09
C VAL A 6 -29.99 26.26 7.90
N ASN A 7 -30.66 25.71 8.92
CA ASN A 7 -30.10 24.65 9.74
C ASN A 7 -29.96 23.33 8.95
N THR A 8 -30.93 22.98 8.10
CA THR A 8 -30.85 21.81 7.22
C THR A 8 -29.72 21.95 6.19
N VAL A 9 -29.52 23.14 5.63
CA VAL A 9 -28.41 23.42 4.71
C VAL A 9 -27.06 23.33 5.44
N ALA A 10 -26.96 23.88 6.65
CA ALA A 10 -25.73 23.78 7.45
C ALA A 10 -25.37 22.32 7.78
N VAL A 11 -26.34 21.51 8.21
CA VAL A 11 -26.14 20.10 8.52
C VAL A 11 -25.73 19.29 7.29
N SER A 12 -26.35 19.56 6.13
CA SER A 12 -26.00 18.85 4.89
C SER A 12 -24.60 19.20 4.39
N ILE A 13 -24.14 20.44 4.54
CA ILE A 13 -22.77 20.84 4.22
C ILE A 13 -21.76 20.11 5.13
N ILE A 14 -22.03 20.05 6.43
CA ILE A 14 -21.16 19.34 7.38
C ILE A 14 -21.12 17.84 7.06
N ALA A 15 -22.27 17.23 6.77
CA ALA A 15 -22.34 15.83 6.38
C ALA A 15 -21.55 15.54 5.10
N ALA A 16 -21.68 16.39 4.08
CA ALA A 16 -20.92 16.27 2.83
C ALA A 16 -19.40 16.37 3.06
N ALA A 17 -18.97 17.31 3.90
CA ALA A 17 -17.56 17.45 4.26
C ALA A 17 -17.03 16.19 4.97
N ILE A 18 -17.77 15.66 5.95
CA ILE A 18 -17.37 14.43 6.66
C ILE A 18 -17.21 13.25 5.70
N ILE A 19 -18.18 13.04 4.80
CA ILE A 19 -18.13 11.94 3.83
C ILE A 19 -16.93 12.11 2.88
N PHE A 20 -16.67 13.32 2.40
CA PHE A 20 -15.54 13.62 1.53
C PHE A 20 -14.20 13.29 2.23
N TYR A 21 -13.98 13.81 3.44
CA TYR A 21 -12.75 13.56 4.19
C TYR A 21 -12.59 12.09 4.60
N ALA A 22 -13.69 11.40 4.94
CA ALA A 22 -13.65 9.97 5.21
C ALA A 22 -13.20 9.16 3.98
N GLY A 23 -13.67 9.53 2.79
CA GLY A 23 -13.24 8.92 1.53
C GLY A 23 -11.76 9.16 1.24
N VAL A 24 -11.30 10.40 1.35
CA VAL A 24 -9.88 10.77 1.16
C VAL A 24 -8.99 10.04 2.17
N PHE A 25 -9.37 10.02 3.44
CA PHE A 25 -8.65 9.30 4.48
C PHE A 25 -8.61 7.80 4.19
N SER A 26 -9.74 7.18 3.87
CA SER A 26 -9.81 5.75 3.55
C SER A 26 -8.90 5.36 2.39
N ASN A 27 -8.89 6.16 1.32
CA ASN A 27 -8.02 5.90 0.17
C ASN A 27 -6.53 6.05 0.52
N SER A 28 -6.17 7.15 1.21
CA SER A 28 -4.78 7.37 1.67
C SER A 28 -4.34 6.28 2.64
N PHE A 29 -5.18 5.91 3.61
CA PHE A 29 -4.92 4.85 4.56
C PHE A 29 -4.73 3.50 3.86
N SER A 30 -5.59 3.16 2.90
CA SER A 30 -5.47 1.93 2.12
C SER A 30 -4.17 1.86 1.31
N GLN A 31 -3.77 2.96 0.67
CA GLN A 31 -2.50 3.00 -0.04
C GLN A 31 -1.31 2.88 0.91
N ASN A 32 -1.30 3.61 2.02
CA ASN A 32 -0.23 3.54 3.02
C ASN A 32 -0.10 2.14 3.64
N MET A 33 -1.23 1.48 3.94
CA MET A 33 -1.24 0.11 4.45
C MET A 33 -0.67 -0.87 3.43
N CYS A 34 -1.03 -0.74 2.16
CA CYS A 34 -0.51 -1.59 1.09
C CYS A 34 1.02 -1.45 0.97
N TYR A 35 1.55 -0.23 0.96
CA TYR A 35 3.00 -0.01 0.92
C TYR A 35 3.72 -0.49 2.18
N SER A 36 3.08 -0.35 3.35
CA SER A 36 3.58 -0.90 4.61
C SER A 36 3.68 -2.43 4.55
N GLU A 37 2.71 -3.11 3.93
CA GLU A 37 2.74 -4.56 3.72
C GLU A 37 3.90 -4.97 2.79
N ILE A 38 4.12 -4.25 1.70
CA ILE A 38 5.26 -4.48 0.79
C ILE A 38 6.58 -4.37 1.55
N LEU A 39 6.77 -3.28 2.31
CA LEU A 39 7.99 -3.06 3.08
C LEU A 39 8.20 -4.14 4.15
N SER A 40 7.13 -4.56 4.81
CA SER A 40 7.17 -5.65 5.79
C SER A 40 7.63 -6.98 5.16
N LYS A 41 7.05 -7.35 4.01
CA LYS A 41 7.44 -8.55 3.26
C LYS A 41 8.90 -8.49 2.82
N LEU A 42 9.31 -7.39 2.20
CA LEU A 42 10.68 -7.22 1.73
C LEU A 42 11.70 -7.23 2.87
N GLY A 43 11.37 -6.60 4.01
CA GLY A 43 12.21 -6.58 5.20
C GLY A 43 12.36 -7.97 5.82
N SER A 44 11.26 -8.72 5.95
CA SER A 44 11.29 -10.10 6.43
C SER A 44 12.13 -11.00 5.53
N ASP A 45 11.95 -10.93 4.22
CA ASP A 45 12.72 -11.72 3.26
C ASP A 45 14.22 -11.34 3.29
N ALA A 46 14.53 -10.04 3.41
CA ALA A 46 15.90 -9.57 3.54
C ALA A 46 16.60 -10.15 4.78
N GLU A 47 15.89 -10.21 5.91
CA GLU A 47 16.42 -10.77 7.15
C GLU A 47 16.68 -12.28 7.02
N ILE A 48 15.76 -13.03 6.40
CA ILE A 48 15.93 -14.47 6.16
C ILE A 48 17.16 -14.71 5.26
N VAL A 49 17.24 -14.00 4.14
CA VAL A 49 18.32 -14.16 3.16
C VAL A 49 19.67 -13.75 3.77
N ALA A 50 19.71 -12.66 4.55
CA ALA A 50 20.93 -12.24 5.25
C ALA A 50 21.42 -13.29 6.27
N LYS A 51 20.50 -14.00 6.94
CA LYS A 51 20.84 -15.05 7.91
C LYS A 51 21.30 -16.36 7.28
N THR A 52 20.92 -16.66 6.04
CA THR A 52 21.28 -17.92 5.38
C THR A 52 22.75 -18.02 4.93
N GLU A 53 23.51 -16.91 4.95
CA GLU A 53 24.88 -16.79 4.40
C GLU A 53 25.03 -17.30 2.94
N ASN A 54 23.91 -17.58 2.26
CA ASN A 54 23.89 -18.13 0.92
C ASN A 54 23.93 -16.99 -0.10
N ARG A 55 25.06 -16.90 -0.80
CA ARG A 55 25.30 -15.87 -1.82
C ARG A 55 24.32 -15.98 -3.00
N GLU A 56 23.80 -17.17 -3.30
CA GLU A 56 22.85 -17.38 -4.39
C GLU A 56 21.46 -16.87 -4.02
N ASP A 57 21.01 -17.11 -2.78
CA ASP A 57 19.75 -16.57 -2.26
C ASP A 57 19.77 -15.05 -2.19
N PHE A 58 20.91 -14.46 -1.80
CA PHE A 58 21.09 -13.00 -1.85
C PHE A 58 21.03 -12.44 -3.27
N LYS A 59 21.65 -13.12 -4.25
CA LYS A 59 21.56 -12.72 -5.67
C LYS A 59 20.12 -12.82 -6.19
N ASN A 60 19.40 -13.86 -5.81
CA ASN A 60 18.01 -14.07 -6.21
C ASN A 60 17.10 -13.00 -5.61
N TRP A 61 17.27 -12.68 -4.34
CA TRP A 61 16.57 -11.59 -3.66
C TRP A 61 16.89 -10.22 -4.29
N ALA A 62 18.16 -9.91 -4.54
CA ALA A 62 18.56 -8.66 -5.19
C ALA A 62 17.99 -8.54 -6.62
N LYS A 63 17.96 -9.65 -7.37
CA LYS A 63 17.34 -9.70 -8.70
C LYS A 63 15.83 -9.53 -8.63
N LEU A 64 15.17 -10.07 -7.60
CA LEU A 64 13.74 -9.90 -7.37
C LEU A 64 13.39 -8.43 -7.14
N ILE A 65 14.16 -7.72 -6.30
CA ILE A 65 13.97 -6.29 -6.03
C ILE A 65 14.24 -5.44 -7.26
N ASN A 66 15.33 -5.69 -7.99
CA ASN A 66 15.68 -4.90 -9.18
C ASN A 66 14.67 -5.07 -10.34
N ASN A 67 13.96 -6.19 -10.40
CA ASN A 67 12.93 -6.44 -11.43
C ASN A 67 11.51 -6.10 -10.96
N MET A 68 11.37 -5.51 -9.78
CA MET A 68 10.07 -5.11 -9.26
C MET A 68 9.47 -4.03 -10.18
N PRO A 69 8.16 -4.08 -10.49
CA PRO A 69 7.50 -3.04 -11.28
C PRO A 69 7.40 -1.75 -10.45
N ASN A 70 8.48 -0.95 -10.44
CA ASN A 70 8.55 0.35 -9.77
C ASN A 70 8.48 1.49 -10.81
N HIS A 71 7.27 1.83 -11.26
CA HIS A 71 7.03 2.97 -12.16
C HIS A 71 7.25 4.35 -11.51
N GLY A 72 8.12 4.46 -10.49
CA GLY A 72 8.36 5.69 -9.74
C GLY A 72 7.09 6.19 -9.05
N TYR A 73 6.69 7.44 -9.33
CA TYR A 73 5.52 8.10 -8.74
C TYR A 73 4.18 7.44 -9.12
N GLU A 74 4.15 6.61 -10.16
CA GLU A 74 2.96 5.92 -10.67
C GLU A 74 2.90 4.42 -10.30
N SER A 75 3.77 3.96 -9.41
CA SER A 75 3.80 2.55 -9.02
C SER A 75 2.45 2.12 -8.41
N ASP A 76 1.81 1.09 -8.96
CA ASP A 76 0.61 0.50 -8.35
C ASP A 76 1.04 -0.49 -7.26
N CYS A 77 0.75 -0.14 -6.01
CA CYS A 77 1.03 -0.99 -4.87
C CYS A 77 0.44 -2.40 -5.01
N LYS A 78 -0.74 -2.55 -5.60
CA LYS A 78 -1.36 -3.87 -5.82
C LYS A 78 -0.59 -4.70 -6.82
N GLU A 79 0.00 -4.07 -7.85
CA GLU A 79 0.81 -4.75 -8.84
C GLU A 79 2.12 -5.27 -8.22
N ILE A 80 2.79 -4.43 -7.43
CA ILE A 80 3.99 -4.84 -6.68
C ILE A 80 3.65 -5.97 -5.71
N LEU A 81 2.56 -5.84 -4.95
CA LEU A 81 2.15 -6.87 -3.99
C LEU A 81 1.83 -8.20 -4.69
N LYS A 82 1.19 -8.16 -5.86
CA LYS A 82 0.92 -9.33 -6.69
C LYS A 82 2.21 -9.98 -7.21
N TYR A 83 3.17 -9.17 -7.66
CA TYR A 83 4.49 -9.64 -8.07
C TYR A 83 5.21 -10.37 -6.93
N LEU A 84 5.24 -9.77 -5.73
CA LEU A 84 5.86 -10.35 -4.54
C LEU A 84 5.20 -11.68 -4.14
N ASN A 85 3.87 -11.71 -4.06
CA ASN A 85 3.13 -12.93 -3.70
C ASN A 85 3.38 -14.07 -4.69
N THR A 86 3.49 -13.76 -5.98
CA THR A 86 3.73 -14.77 -7.03
C THR A 86 5.15 -15.33 -6.97
N LYS A 87 6.15 -14.48 -6.69
CA LYS A 87 7.55 -14.88 -6.65
C LYS A 87 7.94 -15.61 -5.36
N ILE A 88 7.36 -15.24 -4.21
CA ILE A 88 7.60 -15.92 -2.93
C ILE A 88 7.02 -17.35 -2.95
N LEU A 89 5.92 -17.58 -3.68
CA LEU A 89 5.33 -18.92 -3.88
C LEU A 89 6.21 -19.89 -4.67
N HIS A 90 7.23 -19.40 -5.37
CA HIS A 90 8.16 -20.20 -6.17
C HIS A 90 9.57 -20.32 -5.55
N ALA A 91 9.78 -19.78 -4.34
CA ALA A 91 11.03 -19.87 -3.60
C ALA A 91 11.02 -20.96 -2.50
N LYS A 92 9.98 -21.80 -2.47
CA LYS A 92 9.80 -22.88 -1.49
C LYS A 92 9.95 -24.25 -2.13
#